data_AF-A0A1F8TY47-F1
#
_entry.id   AF-A0A1F8TY47-F1
#
_cell.length_a   1.000
_cell.length_b   1.000
_cell.length_c   1.000
_cell.angle_alpha   90.00
_cell.angle_beta   90.00
_cell.angle_gamma   90.00
#
_symmetry.space_group_name_H-M   'P 1'
#
loop_
_entity.id
_entity.type
_entity.pdbx_description
1 polymer ?
#
loop_
_entity_poly.entity_id
_entity_poly.type
_entity_poly.pdbx_seq_one_letter_code
_entity_poly.pdbx_strand_id
1 'polypeptide(L)'
;MGYSIFEETMVEMNWNEIDKASKDGAIVLLPMGVIEEHGPHMCLGVDIYLSYIQCRLIKQRLVTAGIQTLIAPPFYWGINNVSGDFPGSFTSRKETVKAVIYDILASLKRWGFNYVF
;
A
#
# COMPACT_ATOMS: atom_id res chain seq x y z
N MET A 1 16.40 -0.20 15.40
CA MET A 1 16.28 -0.33 13.94
C MET A 1 14.94 0.26 13.57
N GLY A 2 14.90 1.27 12.70
CA GLY A 2 13.67 2.04 12.43
C GLY A 2 12.60 1.20 11.72
N TYR A 3 11.33 1.48 12.02
CA TYR A 3 10.18 0.85 11.37
C TYR A 3 10.21 1.15 9.87
N SER A 4 10.44 0.14 9.04
CA SER A 4 10.37 0.26 7.59
C SER A 4 8.95 -0.03 7.13
N ILE A 5 8.33 0.89 6.40
CA ILE A 5 7.02 0.66 5.76
C ILE A 5 7.08 -0.38 4.63
N PHE A 6 8.28 -0.87 4.29
CA PHE A 6 8.49 -1.92 3.30
C PHE A 6 8.64 -3.32 3.91
N GLU A 7 8.77 -3.43 5.23
CA GLU A 7 8.92 -4.72 5.90
C GLU A 7 7.69 -5.62 5.60
N GLU A 8 7.92 -6.88 5.24
CA GLU A 8 6.90 -7.86 4.86
C GLU A 8 6.08 -7.52 3.59
N THR A 9 6.53 -6.54 2.80
CA THR A 9 5.94 -6.20 1.50
C THR A 9 6.68 -6.88 0.35
N MET A 10 6.09 -6.84 -0.84
CA MET A 10 6.72 -7.34 -2.07
C MET A 10 7.99 -6.56 -2.47
N VAL A 11 8.27 -5.41 -1.83
CA VAL A 11 9.50 -4.63 -2.06
C VAL A 11 10.75 -5.39 -1.61
N GLU A 12 10.63 -6.30 -0.64
CA GLU A 12 11.75 -7.09 -0.12
C GLU A 12 11.98 -8.39 -0.89
N MET A 13 11.12 -8.68 -1.88
CA MET A 13 11.20 -9.89 -2.69
C MET A 13 11.95 -9.60 -4.00
N ASN A 14 12.62 -10.62 -4.53
CA ASN A 14 13.15 -10.55 -5.88
C ASN A 14 12.06 -10.88 -6.92
N TRP A 15 12.27 -10.49 -8.17
CA TRP A 15 11.25 -10.62 -9.23
C TRP A 15 10.80 -12.06 -9.51
N ASN A 16 11.65 -13.08 -9.27
CA ASN A 16 11.25 -14.48 -9.45
C ASN A 16 10.25 -14.92 -8.38
N GLU A 17 10.37 -14.41 -7.15
CA GLU A 17 9.44 -14.71 -6.06
C GLU A 17 8.07 -14.07 -6.32
N ILE A 18 8.04 -12.88 -6.94
CA ILE A 18 6.81 -12.23 -7.39
C ILE A 18 6.13 -13.02 -8.51
N ASP A 19 6.88 -13.42 -9.54
CA ASP A 19 6.38 -14.23 -10.65
C ASP A 19 5.81 -15.57 -10.16
N LYS A 20 6.53 -16.24 -9.25
CA LYS A 20 6.06 -17.47 -8.62
C LYS A 20 4.77 -17.25 -7.82
N ALA A 21 4.73 -16.25 -6.94
CA ALA A 21 3.55 -15.97 -6.12
C ALA A 21 2.31 -15.66 -6.98
N SER A 22 2.49 -14.96 -8.09
CA SER A 22 1.40 -14.71 -9.03
C SER A 22 0.91 -16.00 -9.69
N LYS A 23 1.81 -16.90 -10.11
CA LYS A 23 1.46 -18.19 -10.71
C LYS A 23 0.77 -19.14 -9.73
N ASP A 24 1.16 -19.06 -8.46
CA ASP A 24 0.55 -19.81 -7.36
C ASP A 24 -0.81 -19.22 -6.92
N GLY A 25 -1.25 -18.11 -7.52
CA GLY A 25 -2.57 -17.53 -7.32
C GLY A 25 -2.68 -16.62 -6.10
N ALA A 26 -1.57 -16.05 -5.62
CA ALA A 26 -1.58 -15.12 -4.50
C ALA A 26 -2.46 -13.88 -4.77
N ILE A 27 -3.10 -13.37 -3.72
CA ILE A 27 -3.79 -12.08 -3.75
C ILE A 27 -2.87 -10.96 -3.28
N VAL A 28 -3.22 -9.72 -3.60
CA VAL A 28 -2.43 -8.54 -3.21
C VAL A 28 -3.28 -7.62 -2.34
N LEU A 29 -2.71 -7.17 -1.21
CA LEU A 29 -3.24 -6.05 -0.44
C LEU A 29 -2.47 -4.79 -0.85
N LEU A 30 -3.15 -3.70 -1.18
CA LEU A 30 -2.56 -2.41 -1.55
C LEU A 30 -2.80 -1.38 -0.44
N PRO A 31 -1.83 -1.15 0.46
CA PRO A 31 -1.95 -0.13 1.49
C PRO A 31 -2.04 1.26 0.84
N MET A 32 -3.03 2.05 1.25
CA MET A 32 -3.29 3.38 0.73
C MET A 32 -3.56 4.36 1.87
N GLY A 33 -3.07 5.59 1.73
CA GLY A 33 -3.32 6.69 2.66
C GLY A 33 -2.95 8.05 2.07
N VAL A 34 -2.89 9.05 2.94
CA VAL A 34 -2.32 10.37 2.66
C VAL A 34 -1.26 10.73 3.70
N ILE A 35 -0.43 11.74 3.39
CA ILE A 35 0.39 12.42 4.39
C ILE A 35 -0.33 13.72 4.75
N GLU A 36 -0.87 13.80 5.95
CA GLU A 36 -1.75 14.88 6.36
C GLU A 36 -1.72 15.24 7.85
N GLU A 37 -2.28 16.39 8.17
CA GLU A 37 -2.45 16.86 9.55
C GLU A 37 -3.45 16.00 10.33
N HIS A 38 -3.11 15.71 11.58
CA HIS A 38 -3.92 14.91 12.50
C HIS A 38 -3.93 15.55 13.92
N GLY A 39 -4.00 16.88 13.99
CA GLY A 39 -3.87 17.64 15.23
C GLY A 39 -2.44 17.76 15.74
N PRO A 40 -2.23 18.54 16.83
CA PRO A 40 -0.90 18.82 17.38
C PRO A 40 -0.25 17.64 18.13
N HIS A 41 -0.93 16.50 18.21
CA HIS A 41 -0.56 15.37 19.07
C HIS A 41 -0.18 14.10 18.29
N MET A 42 -0.41 14.09 16.97
CA MET A 42 -0.08 12.97 16.09
C MET A 42 0.90 13.38 15.00
N CYS A 43 1.57 12.38 14.42
CA CYS A 43 2.44 12.58 13.26
C CYS A 43 1.62 12.64 11.95
N LEU A 44 2.26 13.03 10.86
CA LEU A 44 1.59 13.24 9.57
C LEU A 44 1.30 11.94 8.78
N GLY A 45 1.82 10.80 9.24
CA GLY A 45 1.80 9.53 8.50
C GLY A 45 0.81 8.51 9.06
N VAL A 46 -0.12 8.92 9.92
CA VAL A 46 -1.03 8.00 10.64
C VAL A 46 -1.77 7.10 9.67
N ASP A 47 -2.32 7.67 8.60
CA ASP A 47 -3.06 6.93 7.57
C ASP A 47 -2.26 5.78 6.96
N ILE A 48 -1.05 6.06 6.50
CA ILE A 48 -0.24 5.03 5.83
C ILE A 48 0.29 3.99 6.82
N TYR A 49 0.64 4.40 8.05
CA TYR A 49 1.05 3.46 9.08
C TYR A 49 -0.08 2.52 9.48
N LEU A 50 -1.29 3.04 9.68
CA LEU A 50 -2.46 2.23 10.03
C LEU A 50 -2.84 1.29 8.88
N SER A 51 -2.90 1.78 7.64
CA SER A 51 -3.20 0.96 6.47
C SER A 51 -2.18 -0.18 6.31
N TYR A 52 -0.90 0.12 6.41
CA TYR A 52 0.18 -0.86 6.35
C TYR A 52 0.08 -1.92 7.47
N ILE A 53 -0.11 -1.50 8.72
CA ILE A 53 -0.25 -2.41 9.87
C ILE A 53 -1.49 -3.30 9.70
N GLN A 54 -2.62 -2.74 9.25
CA GLN A 54 -3.82 -3.51 8.94
C GLN A 54 -3.56 -4.56 7.86
N CYS A 55 -2.88 -4.20 6.77
CA CYS A 55 -2.51 -5.16 5.72
C CYS A 55 -1.64 -6.29 6.27
N ARG A 56 -0.69 -6.03 7.17
CA ARG A 56 0.12 -7.08 7.83
C ARG A 56 -0.72 -8.03 8.67
N LEU A 57 -1.61 -7.47 9.50
CA LEU A 57 -2.51 -8.28 10.33
C LEU A 57 -3.47 -9.13 9.48
N ILE A 58 -3.98 -8.57 8.38
CA ILE A 58 -4.84 -9.29 7.43
C ILE A 58 -4.05 -10.39 6.73
N LYS A 59 -2.84 -10.10 6.22
CA LYS A 59 -1.94 -11.08 5.60
C LYS A 59 -1.68 -12.27 6.54
N GLN A 60 -1.36 -12.02 7.82
CA GLN A 60 -1.12 -13.07 8.80
C GLN A 60 -2.32 -14.01 8.98
N ARG A 61 -3.53 -13.45 9.04
CA ARG A 61 -4.78 -14.24 9.11
C ARG A 61 -5.05 -15.03 7.84
N LEU A 62 -4.86 -14.41 6.68
CA LEU A 62 -5.10 -15.04 5.38
C LEU A 62 -4.13 -16.21 5.12
N VAL A 63 -2.84 -16.02 5.43
CA VAL A 63 -1.83 -17.08 5.34
C VAL A 63 -2.20 -18.26 6.26
N THR A 64 -2.71 -17.99 7.47
CA THR A 64 -3.19 -19.04 8.39
C THR A 64 -4.40 -19.79 7.81
N ALA A 65 -5.22 -19.12 7.01
CA ALA A 65 -6.35 -19.71 6.28
C ALA A 65 -5.95 -20.38 4.94
N GLY A 66 -4.65 -20.48 4.63
CA GLY A 66 -4.16 -21.08 3.39
C GLY A 66 -4.25 -20.18 2.16
N ILE A 67 -4.50 -18.88 2.33
CA ILE A 67 -4.59 -17.90 1.24
C ILE A 67 -3.25 -17.16 1.14
N GLN A 68 -2.47 -17.48 0.10
CA GLN A 68 -1.22 -16.78 -0.16
C GLN A 68 -1.51 -15.30 -0.48
N THR A 69 -0.84 -14.41 0.25
CA THR A 69 -1.13 -12.97 0.23
C THR A 69 0.17 -12.18 0.23
N LEU A 70 0.29 -11.23 -0.72
CA LEU A 70 1.36 -10.24 -0.75
C LEU A 70 0.83 -8.86 -0.36
N ILE A 71 1.73 -7.97 0.06
CA ILE A 71 1.42 -6.56 0.30
C ILE A 71 2.20 -5.74 -0.73
N ALA A 72 1.51 -4.91 -1.51
CA ALA A 72 2.11 -4.01 -2.48
C ALA A 72 2.86 -2.85 -1.78
N PRO A 73 3.75 -2.13 -2.49
CA PRO A 73 4.36 -0.93 -1.95
C PRO A 73 3.27 0.05 -1.48
N PRO A 74 3.36 0.61 -0.26
CA PRO A 74 2.35 1.54 0.24
C PRO A 74 2.23 2.80 -0.62
N PHE A 75 1.01 3.22 -0.93
CA PHE A 75 0.72 4.46 -1.66
C PHE A 75 0.19 5.54 -0.71
N TYR A 76 0.94 6.62 -0.52
CA TYR A 76 0.58 7.70 0.43
C TYR A 76 0.48 9.09 -0.21
N TRP A 77 0.65 9.20 -1.53
CA TRP A 77 0.48 10.46 -2.28
C TRP A 77 -0.97 10.69 -2.69
N GLY A 78 -1.91 10.54 -1.75
CA GLY A 78 -3.34 10.66 -2.03
C GLY A 78 -3.85 12.11 -2.20
N ILE A 79 -5.18 12.24 -2.20
CA ILE A 79 -5.87 13.51 -2.42
C ILE A 79 -6.27 14.07 -1.05
N ASN A 80 -5.76 15.25 -0.72
CA ASN A 80 -6.07 15.93 0.53
C ASN A 80 -6.55 17.36 0.23
N ASN A 81 -7.85 17.61 0.29
CA ASN A 81 -8.38 18.96 0.01
C ASN A 81 -8.76 19.75 1.27
N VAL A 82 -8.80 19.10 2.44
CA VAL A 82 -9.33 19.70 3.68
C VAL A 82 -8.19 20.13 4.59
N SER A 83 -7.19 19.28 4.77
CA SER A 83 -6.04 19.56 5.63
C SER A 83 -4.81 20.03 4.84
N GLY A 84 -4.94 20.20 3.51
CA GLY A 84 -3.87 20.64 2.60
C GLY A 84 -3.27 22.02 2.89
N ASP A 85 -4.00 22.88 3.63
CA ASP A 85 -3.51 24.19 4.07
C ASP A 85 -2.58 24.12 5.30
N PHE A 86 -2.50 22.96 5.98
CA PHE A 86 -1.62 22.77 7.12
C PHE A 86 -0.22 22.35 6.68
N PRO A 87 0.86 22.97 7.20
CA PRO A 87 2.23 22.59 6.84
C PRO A 87 2.53 21.12 7.12
N GLY A 88 3.01 20.41 6.10
CA GLY A 88 3.30 18.98 6.16
C GLY A 88 2.20 18.10 5.55
N SER A 89 1.01 18.64 5.31
CA SER A 89 -0.02 17.98 4.49
C SER A 89 0.31 18.10 3.01
N PHE A 90 0.32 16.99 2.29
CA PHE A 90 0.58 16.97 0.85
C PHE A 90 -0.70 16.78 0.05
N THR A 91 -0.89 17.60 -0.97
CA THR A 91 -2.06 17.53 -1.85
C THR A 91 -1.65 17.12 -3.25
N SER A 92 -2.15 15.97 -3.71
CA SER A 92 -2.03 15.54 -5.11
C SER A 92 -3.31 15.85 -5.89
N ARG A 93 -3.15 16.22 -7.17
CA ARG A 93 -4.29 16.34 -8.10
C ARG A 93 -4.97 14.99 -8.28
N LYS A 94 -6.30 14.98 -8.38
CA LYS A 94 -7.10 13.76 -8.54
C LYS A 94 -6.67 12.94 -9.76
N GLU A 95 -6.35 13.60 -10.86
CA GLU A 95 -5.96 12.99 -12.12
C GLU A 95 -4.58 12.32 -11.99
N THR A 96 -3.65 12.94 -11.26
CA THR A 96 -2.33 12.35 -10.98
C THR A 96 -2.50 11.07 -10.15
N VAL A 97 -3.28 11.13 -9.07
CA VAL A 97 -3.49 9.98 -8.18
C VAL A 97 -4.14 8.82 -8.93
N LYS A 98 -5.17 9.10 -9.74
CA LYS A 98 -5.81 8.09 -10.59
C LYS A 98 -4.83 7.45 -11.57
N ALA A 99 -3.99 8.25 -12.23
CA ALA A 99 -3.02 7.74 -13.19
C ALA A 99 -2.00 6.80 -12.53
N VAL A 100 -1.45 7.19 -11.37
CA VAL A 100 -0.47 6.36 -10.65
C VAL A 100 -1.10 5.05 -10.14
N ILE A 101 -2.30 5.12 -9.56
CA ILE A 101 -3.03 3.91 -9.12
C ILE A 101 -3.32 3.00 -10.31
N TYR A 102 -3.72 3.56 -11.45
CA TYR A 102 -3.94 2.79 -12.67
C TYR A 102 -2.67 2.06 -13.11
N ASP A 103 -1.52 2.74 -13.12
CA ASP A 103 -0.24 2.14 -13.51
C ASP A 103 0.21 1.03 -12.55
N ILE A 104 -0.05 1.18 -11.25
CA ILE A 104 0.18 0.15 -10.23
C ILE A 104 -0.70 -1.08 -10.53
N LEU A 105 -2.00 -0.89 -10.67
CA LEU A 105 -2.95 -1.98 -10.92
C LEU A 105 -2.69 -2.67 -12.28
N ALA A 106 -2.37 -1.90 -13.32
CA ALA A 106 -2.01 -2.42 -14.63
C ALA A 106 -0.72 -3.26 -14.58
N SER A 107 0.24 -2.87 -13.73
CA SER A 107 1.46 -3.64 -13.51
C SER A 107 1.20 -4.95 -12.78
N LEU A 108 0.43 -4.91 -11.69
CA LEU A 108 0.00 -6.13 -10.98
C LEU A 108 -0.77 -7.08 -11.90
N LYS A 109 -1.70 -6.55 -12.69
CA LYS A 109 -2.47 -7.34 -13.66
C LYS A 109 -1.57 -7.99 -14.71
N ARG A 110 -0.60 -7.24 -15.24
CA ARG A 110 0.36 -7.74 -16.23
C ARG A 110 1.26 -8.85 -15.69
N TRP A 111 1.56 -8.85 -14.39
CA TRP A 111 2.30 -9.94 -13.74
C TRP A 111 1.46 -11.17 -13.44
N GLY A 112 0.13 -11.06 -13.54
CA GLY A 112 -0.81 -12.18 -13.36
C GLY A 112 -1.64 -12.12 -12.09
N PHE A 113 -1.51 -11.08 -11.27
CA PHE A 113 -2.35 -10.90 -10.08
C PHE A 113 -3.77 -10.50 -10.50
N ASN A 114 -4.76 -11.28 -10.08
CA ASN A 114 -6.16 -11.07 -10.48
C ASN A 114 -7.02 -10.42 -9.39
N TYR A 115 -6.56 -10.44 -8.14
CA TYR A 115 -7.28 -9.89 -7.00
C TYR A 115 -6.37 -8.95 -6.22
N VAL A 116 -6.78 -7.68 -6.15
CA VAL A 116 -6.11 -6.62 -5.39
C VAL A 116 -7.17 -6.02 -4.47
N PHE A 117 -6.84 -5.88 -3.19
CA PHE A 117 -7.71 -5.37 -2.14
C PHE A 117 -7.09 -4.16 -1.45
#